data_AF-A0A3D4JVN1-F1
#
_entry.id   AF-A0A3D4JVN1-F1
#
_cell.length_a   1.000
_cell.length_b   1.000
_cell.length_c   1.000
_cell.angle_alpha   90.00
_cell.angle_beta   90.00
_cell.angle_gamma   90.00
#
_symmetry.space_group_name_H-M   'P 1'
#
loop_
_entity.id
_entity.type
_entity.pdbx_description
1 polymer ?
#
loop_
_entity_poly.entity_id
_entity_poly.type
_entity_poly.pdbx_seq_one_letter_code
_entity_poly.pdbx_strand_id
1 'polypeptide(L)'
;MEKVFKINTMKFSNNHKKLTAFLFLISFGMMNAQENITYEQALEKAFQQNGTLKNSKLISEYQEKLKASYLDIPQTEVSAQIGQMNGVETDNSFSISQRFSFPTVYAKRKQMLDAEWNASVINQNLTKAQLTKEVSDVFYRILTLQEKKKVIEYISKLYSSFAEKASLRLKKGETNILEESTAEIQNEQAKTQLNMLENDLNIAKLQLQLLLQSEEKFQPISDKPIMNINLQVSEEMVQQHPELQYLNQQIKINEAEAQLEKSKLLPDLLIGYTNQSMKNLNNSRFNAVQVGVGIPLFTKGQRALAKAAKAKVTISENQYQRKEI
;
A
#
# COMPACT_ATOMS: atom_id res chain seq x y z
N MET A 1 48.29 -8.17 70.45
CA MET A 1 47.45 -7.98 69.24
C MET A 1 48.24 -8.51 68.06
N GLU A 2 47.90 -9.70 67.57
CA GLU A 2 48.31 -10.19 66.24
C GLU A 2 47.29 -11.29 65.89
N LYS A 3 46.43 -11.04 64.91
CA LYS A 3 45.49 -12.03 64.37
C LYS A 3 45.94 -12.40 62.97
N VAL A 4 46.37 -13.65 62.85
CA VAL A 4 46.70 -14.35 61.62
C VAL A 4 45.42 -14.55 60.79
N PHE A 5 45.41 -14.06 59.54
CA PHE A 5 44.39 -14.39 58.54
C PHE A 5 44.90 -15.54 57.65
N LYS A 6 44.22 -16.69 57.70
CA LYS A 6 44.44 -17.82 56.78
C LYS A 6 43.71 -17.54 55.45
N ILE A 7 44.43 -17.66 54.34
CA ILE A 7 43.88 -17.65 52.98
C ILE A 7 43.45 -19.08 52.64
N ASN A 8 42.18 -19.26 52.29
CA ASN A 8 41.63 -20.54 51.85
C ASN A 8 41.72 -20.61 50.31
N THR A 9 42.40 -21.61 49.79
CA THR A 9 42.50 -21.88 48.34
C THR A 9 41.27 -22.67 47.88
N MET A 10 40.41 -22.05 47.06
CA MET A 10 39.31 -22.75 46.39
C MET A 10 39.86 -23.58 45.22
N LYS A 11 39.66 -24.89 45.28
CA LYS A 11 39.95 -25.85 44.21
C LYS A 11 38.98 -25.63 43.04
N PHE A 12 39.52 -25.35 41.85
CA PHE A 12 38.76 -25.29 40.60
C PHE A 12 38.30 -26.70 40.20
N SER A 13 36.98 -26.90 40.15
CA SER A 13 36.35 -28.16 39.72
C SER A 13 36.18 -28.21 38.20
N ASN A 14 36.26 -29.42 37.64
CA ASN A 14 36.29 -29.81 36.21
C ASN A 14 35.04 -29.44 35.36
N ASN A 15 34.27 -28.42 35.72
CA ASN A 15 33.01 -28.05 35.06
C ASN A 15 33.17 -27.22 33.78
N HIS A 16 34.39 -26.86 33.36
CA HIS A 16 34.61 -26.10 32.12
C HIS A 16 34.16 -26.83 30.87
N LYS A 17 34.23 -28.17 30.84
CA LYS A 17 33.81 -28.96 29.67
C LYS A 17 32.29 -28.93 29.43
N LYS A 18 31.49 -28.72 30.47
CA LYS A 18 30.02 -28.59 30.36
C LYS A 18 29.60 -27.16 30.02
N LEU A 19 30.34 -26.17 30.52
CA LEU A 19 30.13 -24.76 30.21
C LEU A 19 30.53 -24.43 28.75
N THR A 20 31.61 -25.02 28.24
CA THR A 20 32.00 -24.88 26.84
C THR A 20 31.04 -25.60 25.89
N ALA A 21 30.50 -26.76 26.26
CA ALA A 21 29.49 -27.46 25.46
C ALA A 21 28.16 -26.69 25.39
N PHE A 22 27.75 -26.00 26.48
CA PHE A 22 26.55 -25.16 26.49
C PHE A 22 26.73 -23.87 25.67
N LEU A 23 27.93 -23.26 25.71
CA LEU A 23 28.26 -22.10 24.88
C LEU A 23 28.35 -22.44 23.38
N PHE A 24 28.74 -23.68 23.04
CA PHE A 24 28.78 -24.19 21.67
C PHE A 24 27.39 -24.53 21.10
N LEU A 25 26.41 -24.85 21.96
CA LEU A 25 25.03 -25.13 21.57
C LEU A 25 24.21 -23.87 21.29
N ILE A 26 24.56 -22.74 21.92
CA ILE A 26 23.91 -21.43 21.66
C ILE A 26 24.45 -20.79 20.36
N SER A 27 25.66 -21.16 19.92
CA SER A 27 26.26 -20.65 18.69
C SER A 27 25.82 -21.38 17.40
N PHE A 28 25.03 -22.45 17.52
CA PHE A 28 24.48 -23.18 16.36
C PHE A 28 23.09 -22.70 15.90
N GLY A 29 22.45 -21.80 16.65
CA GLY A 29 21.15 -21.25 16.31
C GLY A 29 21.27 -19.93 15.53
N MET A 30 21.54 -20.02 14.22
CA MET A 30 21.23 -19.04 13.16
C MET A 30 22.16 -19.24 11.96
N MET A 31 22.25 -20.48 11.45
CA MET A 31 22.61 -20.65 10.05
C MET A 31 21.45 -20.04 9.23
N ASN A 32 21.60 -18.78 8.82
CA ASN A 32 20.73 -18.15 7.83
C ASN A 32 20.98 -18.86 6.49
N ALA A 33 20.34 -20.02 6.31
CA ALA A 33 20.34 -20.71 5.04
C ALA A 33 19.64 -19.82 4.01
N GLN A 34 20.31 -19.55 2.89
CA GLN A 34 19.67 -18.90 1.76
C GLN A 34 18.73 -19.92 1.13
N GLU A 35 17.45 -19.60 1.12
CA GLU A 35 16.42 -20.46 0.53
C GLU A 35 16.36 -20.21 -0.97
N ASN A 36 16.41 -21.28 -1.77
CA ASN A 36 16.22 -21.17 -3.20
C ASN A 36 14.75 -20.88 -3.51
N ILE A 37 14.48 -19.92 -4.41
CA ILE A 37 13.11 -19.55 -4.78
C ILE A 37 12.96 -19.45 -6.29
N THR A 38 11.88 -20.04 -6.81
CA THR A 38 11.47 -19.89 -8.21
C THR A 38 10.67 -18.62 -8.42
N TYR A 39 10.44 -18.23 -9.68
CA TYR A 39 9.69 -17.03 -10.01
C TYR A 39 8.23 -17.10 -9.51
N GLU A 40 7.58 -18.25 -9.71
CA GLU A 40 6.20 -18.49 -9.30
C GLU A 40 6.05 -18.44 -7.77
N GLN A 41 6.99 -19.07 -7.05
CA GLN A 41 7.01 -19.02 -5.58
C GLN A 41 7.26 -17.60 -5.06
N ALA A 42 8.13 -16.83 -5.71
CA ALA A 42 8.36 -15.44 -5.34
C ALA A 42 7.08 -14.60 -5.52
N LEU A 43 6.36 -14.76 -6.62
CA LEU A 43 5.08 -14.08 -6.84
C LEU A 43 4.01 -14.49 -5.82
N GLU A 44 3.88 -15.79 -5.54
CA GLU A 44 2.92 -16.28 -4.56
C GLU A 44 3.21 -15.70 -3.17
N LYS A 45 4.48 -15.75 -2.74
CA LYS A 45 4.91 -15.17 -1.46
C LYS A 45 4.66 -13.67 -1.42
N ALA A 46 4.95 -12.94 -2.50
CA ALA A 46 4.65 -11.52 -2.63
C ALA A 46 3.14 -11.26 -2.47
N PHE A 47 2.28 -12.00 -3.18
CA PHE A 47 0.83 -11.79 -3.09
C PHE A 47 0.26 -12.10 -1.71
N GLN A 48 0.83 -13.08 -1.01
CA GLN A 48 0.39 -13.46 0.34
C GLN A 48 0.91 -12.52 1.42
N GLN A 49 2.13 -12.01 1.28
CA GLN A 49 2.83 -11.31 2.36
C GLN A 49 2.84 -9.79 2.18
N ASN A 50 2.87 -9.28 0.95
CA ASN A 50 3.05 -7.86 0.67
C ASN A 50 1.92 -6.98 1.24
N GLY A 51 2.29 -6.11 2.16
CA GLY A 51 1.43 -5.16 2.86
C GLY A 51 0.73 -4.15 1.95
N THR A 52 1.31 -3.76 0.82
CA THR A 52 0.64 -2.85 -0.13
C THR A 52 -0.57 -3.53 -0.76
N LEU A 53 -0.41 -4.79 -1.21
CA LEU A 53 -1.53 -5.56 -1.75
C LEU A 53 -2.59 -5.86 -0.68
N LYS A 54 -2.16 -6.27 0.54
CA LYS A 54 -3.08 -6.45 1.68
C LYS A 54 -3.87 -5.18 1.99
N ASN A 55 -3.21 -4.04 2.04
CA ASN A 55 -3.85 -2.76 2.29
C ASN A 55 -4.85 -2.40 1.20
N SER A 56 -4.54 -2.66 -0.08
CA SER A 56 -5.50 -2.43 -1.19
C SER A 56 -6.79 -3.26 -1.04
N LYS A 57 -6.68 -4.49 -0.53
CA LYS A 57 -7.85 -5.33 -0.19
C LYS A 57 -8.64 -4.74 0.98
N LEU A 58 -7.97 -4.33 2.06
CA LEU A 58 -8.62 -3.69 3.21
C LEU A 58 -9.33 -2.39 2.84
N ILE A 59 -8.76 -1.59 1.93
CA ILE A 59 -9.41 -0.39 1.38
C ILE A 59 -10.68 -0.76 0.63
N SER A 60 -10.66 -1.85 -0.15
CA SER A 60 -11.86 -2.32 -0.86
C SER A 60 -12.96 -2.78 0.09
N GLU A 61 -12.60 -3.51 1.15
CA GLU A 61 -13.53 -3.91 2.22
C GLU A 61 -14.07 -2.70 3.01
N TYR A 62 -13.23 -1.69 3.24
CA TYR A 62 -13.65 -0.42 3.84
C TYR A 62 -14.66 0.31 2.96
N GLN A 63 -14.39 0.44 1.66
CA GLN A 63 -15.29 1.08 0.72
C GLN A 63 -16.61 0.31 0.60
N GLU A 64 -16.57 -1.01 0.61
CA GLU A 64 -17.76 -1.86 0.61
C GLU A 64 -18.67 -1.55 1.80
N LYS A 65 -18.10 -1.43 3.00
CA LYS A 65 -18.85 -1.01 4.20
C LYS A 65 -19.36 0.43 4.09
N LEU A 66 -18.56 1.33 3.52
CA LEU A 66 -18.94 2.73 3.34
C LEU A 66 -20.16 2.88 2.41
N LYS A 67 -20.34 2.01 1.41
CA LYS A 67 -21.53 2.00 0.54
C LYS A 67 -22.85 1.94 1.31
N ALA A 68 -22.88 1.25 2.45
CA ALA A 68 -24.07 1.16 3.29
C ALA A 68 -24.47 2.52 3.90
N SER A 69 -23.54 3.47 3.98
CA SER A 69 -23.80 4.83 4.51
C SER A 69 -24.55 5.75 3.52
N TYR A 70 -25.03 5.23 2.39
CA TYR A 70 -25.77 6.05 1.42
C TYR A 70 -27.07 6.64 1.99
N LEU A 71 -27.69 5.99 2.99
CA LEU A 71 -28.86 6.46 3.75
C LEU A 71 -28.48 7.12 5.07
N ASP A 72 -27.60 8.10 5.00
CA ASP A 72 -27.25 8.96 6.13
C ASP A 72 -28.35 10.00 6.35
N ILE A 73 -29.42 9.56 7.01
CA ILE A 73 -30.60 10.37 7.32
C ILE A 73 -30.28 11.21 8.56
N PRO A 74 -30.58 12.53 8.56
CA PRO A 74 -30.43 13.37 9.74
C PRO A 74 -31.11 12.77 10.98
N GLN A 75 -30.59 13.07 12.17
CA GLN A 75 -31.18 12.58 13.42
C GLN A 75 -32.63 13.04 13.56
N THR A 76 -33.48 12.15 14.11
CA THR A 76 -34.83 12.51 14.52
C THR A 76 -34.76 13.51 15.66
N GLU A 77 -35.41 14.65 15.51
CA GLU A 77 -35.48 15.69 16.53
C GLU A 77 -36.66 15.41 17.45
N VAL A 78 -36.38 15.16 18.72
CA VAL A 78 -37.40 15.06 19.78
C VAL A 78 -37.21 16.23 20.71
N SER A 79 -38.24 17.06 20.86
CA SER A 79 -38.21 18.23 21.73
C SER A 79 -39.36 18.22 22.71
N ALA A 80 -39.15 18.78 23.89
CA ALA A 80 -40.18 19.01 24.88
C ALA A 80 -40.08 20.44 25.40
N GLN A 81 -41.21 21.08 25.61
CA GLN A 81 -41.33 22.44 26.13
C GLN A 81 -42.29 22.43 27.31
N ILE A 82 -41.94 23.15 28.38
CA ILE A 82 -42.79 23.31 29.56
C ILE A 82 -42.74 24.78 29.94
N GLY A 83 -43.91 25.41 30.07
CA GLY A 83 -44.00 26.83 30.42
C GLY A 83 -45.30 27.47 29.95
N GLN A 84 -45.35 28.80 30.05
CA GLN A 84 -46.49 29.62 29.67
C GLN A 84 -46.51 29.85 28.15
N MET A 85 -46.88 28.82 27.38
CA MET A 85 -46.83 28.86 25.90
C MET A 85 -48.09 29.44 25.27
N ASN A 86 -49.28 29.13 25.82
CA ASN A 86 -50.56 29.54 25.27
C ASN A 86 -51.36 30.47 26.21
N GLY A 87 -50.77 30.91 27.32
CA GLY A 87 -51.41 31.78 28.32
C GLY A 87 -50.63 31.85 29.62
N VAL A 88 -51.25 32.36 30.69
CA VAL A 88 -50.65 32.42 32.04
C VAL A 88 -50.52 31.04 32.72
N GLU A 89 -51.27 30.06 32.20
CA GLU A 89 -51.22 28.68 32.66
C GLU A 89 -49.93 27.97 32.22
N THR A 90 -49.41 27.08 33.06
CA THR A 90 -48.27 26.25 32.67
C THR A 90 -48.74 25.11 31.77
N ASP A 91 -48.33 25.19 30.50
CA ASP A 91 -48.54 24.19 29.47
C ASP A 91 -47.30 23.34 29.23
N ASN A 92 -47.48 22.21 28.55
CA ASN A 92 -46.39 21.42 28.03
C ASN A 92 -46.65 20.95 26.59
N SER A 93 -45.57 20.82 25.82
CA SER A 93 -45.58 20.32 24.44
C SER A 93 -44.47 19.30 24.28
N PHE A 94 -44.74 18.25 23.50
CA PHE A 94 -43.71 17.41 22.94
C PHE A 94 -43.84 17.41 21.43
N SER A 95 -42.71 17.41 20.72
CA SER A 95 -42.68 17.25 19.28
C SER A 95 -41.63 16.22 18.87
N ILE A 96 -41.96 15.49 17.81
CA ILE A 96 -41.05 14.63 17.08
C ILE A 96 -41.03 15.11 15.63
N SER A 97 -39.86 15.35 15.07
CA SER A 97 -39.72 15.73 13.68
C SER A 97 -38.55 15.04 13.01
N GLN A 98 -38.73 14.74 11.73
CA GLN A 98 -37.71 14.09 10.92
C GLN A 98 -37.56 14.87 9.62
N ARG A 99 -36.32 15.27 9.34
CA ARG A 99 -35.95 15.88 8.06
C ARG A 99 -35.29 14.84 7.17
N PHE A 100 -35.65 14.85 5.90
CA PHE A 100 -35.03 14.03 4.87
C PHE A 100 -34.55 14.93 3.74
N SER A 101 -33.40 14.64 3.17
CA SER A 101 -33.07 15.21 1.86
C SER A 101 -33.99 14.61 0.79
N PHE A 102 -34.13 15.30 -0.35
CA PHE A 102 -34.90 14.76 -1.46
C PHE A 102 -34.40 13.34 -1.83
N PRO A 103 -35.28 12.36 -2.14
CA PRO A 103 -34.87 10.97 -2.40
C PRO A 103 -33.74 10.81 -3.44
N THR A 104 -33.70 11.67 -4.45
CA THR A 104 -32.64 11.71 -5.46
C THR A 104 -31.25 11.94 -4.87
N VAL A 105 -31.12 12.67 -3.76
CA VAL A 105 -29.82 12.91 -3.09
C VAL A 105 -29.23 11.59 -2.61
N TYR A 106 -30.03 10.76 -1.95
CA TYR A 106 -29.59 9.45 -1.48
C TYR A 106 -29.26 8.51 -2.64
N ALA A 107 -30.04 8.55 -3.73
CA ALA A 107 -29.76 7.77 -4.94
C ALA A 107 -28.42 8.18 -5.59
N LYS A 108 -28.12 9.49 -5.67
CA LYS A 108 -26.85 9.99 -6.20
C LYS A 108 -25.66 9.72 -5.26
N ARG A 109 -25.88 9.77 -3.95
CA ARG A 109 -24.87 9.37 -2.96
C ARG A 109 -24.53 7.89 -3.10
N LYS A 110 -25.54 7.04 -3.26
CA LYS A 110 -25.33 5.61 -3.54
C LYS A 110 -24.51 5.39 -4.80
N GLN A 111 -24.87 6.05 -5.91
CA GLN A 111 -24.15 5.95 -7.17
C GLN A 111 -22.66 6.34 -7.04
N MET A 112 -22.36 7.40 -6.29
CA MET A 112 -20.98 7.82 -6.01
C MET A 112 -20.23 6.76 -5.20
N LEU A 113 -20.81 6.27 -4.10
CA LEU A 113 -20.17 5.26 -3.25
C LEU A 113 -19.97 3.92 -3.98
N ASP A 114 -20.92 3.53 -4.85
CA ASP A 114 -20.77 2.37 -5.74
C ASP A 114 -19.56 2.56 -6.69
N ALA A 115 -19.39 3.76 -7.25
CA ALA A 115 -18.27 4.07 -8.13
C ALA A 115 -16.92 4.08 -7.39
N GLU A 116 -16.87 4.56 -6.14
CA GLU A 116 -15.69 4.55 -5.29
C GLU A 116 -15.25 3.13 -4.93
N TRP A 117 -16.19 2.27 -4.56
CA TRP A 117 -15.90 0.86 -4.31
C TRP A 117 -15.42 0.12 -5.55
N ASN A 118 -16.04 0.36 -6.71
CA ASN A 118 -15.56 -0.20 -7.97
C ASN A 118 -14.11 0.23 -8.27
N ALA A 119 -13.76 1.50 -7.97
CA ALA A 119 -12.39 1.98 -8.14
C ALA A 119 -11.42 1.28 -7.18
N SER A 120 -11.81 1.01 -5.94
CA SER A 120 -10.93 0.28 -5.01
C SER A 120 -10.65 -1.16 -5.48
N VAL A 121 -11.66 -1.84 -6.05
CA VAL A 121 -11.49 -3.18 -6.63
C VAL A 121 -10.55 -3.14 -7.85
N ILE A 122 -10.73 -2.17 -8.74
CA ILE A 122 -9.82 -1.98 -9.89
C ILE A 122 -8.40 -1.62 -9.41
N ASN A 123 -8.27 -0.79 -8.38
CA ASN A 123 -6.98 -0.43 -7.80
C ASN A 123 -6.26 -1.63 -7.18
N GLN A 124 -6.99 -2.60 -6.62
CA GLN A 124 -6.39 -3.85 -6.15
C GLN A 124 -5.75 -4.63 -7.31
N ASN A 125 -6.41 -4.71 -8.47
CA ASN A 125 -5.85 -5.34 -9.67
C ASN A 125 -4.63 -4.57 -10.20
N LEU A 126 -4.69 -3.23 -10.23
CA LEU A 126 -3.54 -2.38 -10.59
C LEU A 126 -2.36 -2.61 -9.64
N THR A 127 -2.61 -2.61 -8.33
CA THR A 127 -1.60 -2.86 -7.29
C THR A 127 -0.95 -4.24 -7.49
N LYS A 128 -1.76 -5.27 -7.78
CA LYS A 128 -1.25 -6.62 -8.06
C LYS A 128 -0.38 -6.65 -9.31
N ALA A 129 -0.78 -5.96 -10.38
CA ALA A 129 0.00 -5.88 -11.62
C ALA A 129 1.34 -5.15 -11.41
N GLN A 130 1.34 -4.05 -10.65
CA GLN A 130 2.56 -3.33 -10.28
C GLN A 130 3.50 -4.19 -9.44
N LEU A 131 2.99 -4.88 -8.42
CA LEU A 131 3.79 -5.80 -7.61
C LEU A 131 4.37 -6.94 -8.44
N THR A 132 3.58 -7.48 -9.37
CA THR A 132 4.05 -8.53 -10.30
C THR A 132 5.22 -8.02 -11.13
N LYS A 133 5.10 -6.82 -11.71
CA LYS A 133 6.16 -6.18 -12.47
C LYS A 133 7.42 -5.99 -11.62
N GLU A 134 7.31 -5.39 -10.43
CA GLU A 134 8.45 -5.11 -9.55
C GLU A 134 9.18 -6.39 -9.12
N VAL A 135 8.43 -7.43 -8.72
CA VAL A 135 9.02 -8.74 -8.38
C VAL A 135 9.72 -9.34 -9.58
N SER A 136 9.11 -9.27 -10.77
CA SER A 136 9.71 -9.78 -12.01
C SER A 136 11.02 -9.07 -12.35
N ASP A 137 11.01 -7.74 -12.34
CA ASP A 137 12.17 -6.92 -12.66
C ASP A 137 13.34 -7.24 -11.72
N VAL A 138 13.09 -7.31 -10.41
CA VAL A 138 14.13 -7.62 -9.42
C VAL A 138 14.60 -9.08 -9.53
N PHE A 139 13.67 -10.03 -9.70
CA PHE A 139 14.00 -11.45 -9.81
C PHE A 139 14.93 -11.73 -11.00
N TYR A 140 14.57 -11.25 -12.19
CA TYR A 140 15.39 -11.43 -13.39
C TYR A 140 16.67 -10.59 -13.37
N ARG A 141 16.68 -9.43 -12.69
CA ARG A 141 17.92 -8.69 -12.43
C ARG A 141 18.90 -9.50 -11.60
N ILE A 142 18.43 -10.20 -10.57
CA ILE A 142 19.27 -11.07 -9.74
C ILE A 142 19.85 -12.22 -10.57
N LEU A 143 19.03 -12.92 -11.37
CA LEU A 143 19.52 -13.98 -12.26
C LEU A 143 20.59 -13.46 -13.23
N THR A 144 20.37 -12.29 -13.83
CA THR A 144 21.33 -11.65 -14.74
C THR A 144 22.65 -11.32 -14.03
N LEU A 145 22.59 -10.78 -12.80
CA LEU A 145 23.78 -10.47 -12.01
C LEU A 145 24.54 -11.74 -11.62
N GLN A 146 23.84 -12.85 -11.33
CA GLN A 146 24.47 -14.14 -11.04
C GLN A 146 25.23 -14.69 -12.25
N GLU A 147 24.66 -14.64 -13.45
CA GLU A 147 25.36 -15.07 -14.66
C GLU A 147 26.56 -14.16 -14.96
N LYS A 148 26.39 -12.84 -14.81
CA LYS A 148 27.50 -11.88 -14.93
C LYS A 148 28.61 -12.18 -13.92
N LYS A 149 28.27 -12.64 -12.71
CA LYS A 149 29.24 -12.99 -11.67
C LYS A 149 30.12 -14.15 -12.13
N LYS A 150 29.53 -15.22 -12.67
CA LYS A 150 30.28 -16.38 -13.20
C LYS A 150 31.29 -15.96 -14.27
N VAL A 151 30.90 -15.04 -15.15
CA VAL A 151 31.78 -14.51 -16.21
C VAL A 151 32.94 -13.69 -15.62
N ILE A 152 32.66 -12.79 -14.68
CA ILE A 152 33.70 -11.95 -14.06
C ILE A 152 34.64 -12.76 -13.17
N GLU A 153 34.14 -13.77 -12.47
CA GLU A 153 34.98 -14.72 -11.69
C GLU A 153 35.95 -15.47 -12.60
N TYR A 154 35.50 -15.92 -13.78
CA TYR A 154 36.36 -16.54 -14.77
C TYR A 154 37.45 -15.56 -15.28
N ILE A 155 37.06 -14.32 -15.60
CA ILE A 155 37.99 -13.27 -16.04
C ILE A 155 39.02 -12.93 -14.94
N SER A 156 38.58 -12.81 -13.68
CA SER A 156 39.45 -12.53 -12.54
C SER A 156 40.47 -13.65 -12.32
N LYS A 157 40.05 -14.91 -12.44
CA LYS A 157 40.97 -16.06 -12.39
C LYS A 157 42.01 -16.03 -13.52
N LEU A 158 41.59 -15.66 -14.73
CA LEU A 158 42.48 -15.53 -15.89
C LEU A 158 43.52 -14.42 -15.66
N TYR A 159 43.10 -13.23 -15.23
CA TYR A 159 44.02 -12.11 -14.96
C TYR A 159 44.93 -12.37 -13.77
N SER A 160 44.45 -13.05 -12.72
CA SER A 160 45.31 -13.48 -11.62
C SER A 160 46.43 -14.40 -12.11
N SER A 161 46.11 -15.35 -12.99
CA SER A 161 47.09 -16.26 -13.58
C SER A 161 48.06 -15.53 -14.52
N PHE A 162 47.58 -14.52 -15.24
CA PHE A 162 48.40 -13.69 -16.12
C PHE A 162 49.39 -12.82 -15.34
N ALA A 163 48.94 -12.16 -14.27
CA ALA A 163 49.78 -11.37 -13.38
C ALA A 163 50.88 -12.22 -12.71
N GLU A 164 50.54 -13.43 -12.24
CA GLU A 164 51.52 -14.36 -11.66
C GLU A 164 52.62 -14.73 -12.66
N LYS A 165 52.24 -15.05 -13.90
CA LYS A 165 53.19 -15.37 -14.98
C LYS A 165 54.05 -14.17 -15.38
N ALA A 166 53.46 -12.97 -15.49
CA ALA A 166 54.20 -11.76 -15.81
C ALA A 166 55.26 -11.45 -14.73
N SER A 167 54.90 -11.59 -13.45
CA SER A 167 55.85 -11.41 -12.34
C SER A 167 56.99 -12.45 -12.37
N LEU A 168 56.68 -13.71 -12.70
CA LEU A 168 57.71 -14.75 -12.88
C LEU A 168 58.66 -14.44 -14.03
N ARG A 169 58.16 -14.00 -15.19
CA ARG A 169 58.99 -13.62 -16.35
C ARG A 169 59.89 -12.44 -16.04
N LEU A 170 59.41 -11.43 -15.30
CA LEU A 170 60.24 -10.33 -14.84
C LEU A 170 61.36 -10.81 -13.92
N LYS A 171 61.04 -11.66 -12.94
CA LYS A 171 62.04 -12.26 -12.02
C LYS A 171 63.10 -13.10 -12.74
N LYS A 172 62.77 -13.64 -13.92
CA LYS A 172 63.70 -14.38 -14.80
C LYS A 172 64.42 -13.49 -15.81
N GLY A 173 64.08 -12.21 -15.89
CA GLY A 173 64.68 -11.25 -16.82
C GLY A 173 64.17 -11.37 -18.26
N GLU A 174 63.04 -12.05 -18.49
CA GLU A 174 62.46 -12.28 -19.82
C GLU A 174 61.56 -11.13 -20.31
N THR A 175 61.19 -10.21 -19.43
CA THR A 175 60.34 -9.05 -19.75
C THR A 175 60.71 -7.82 -18.92
N ASN A 176 60.01 -6.71 -19.14
CA ASN A 176 60.17 -5.43 -18.44
C ASN A 176 59.08 -5.21 -17.38
N ILE A 177 59.28 -4.19 -16.53
CA ILE A 177 58.36 -3.83 -15.46
C ILE A 177 56.98 -3.36 -15.96
N LEU A 178 56.89 -2.87 -17.20
CA LEU A 178 55.64 -2.40 -17.80
C LEU A 178 54.65 -3.55 -18.01
N GLU A 179 55.13 -4.73 -18.45
CA GLU A 179 54.28 -5.92 -18.64
C GLU A 179 53.72 -6.42 -17.30
N GLU A 180 54.56 -6.51 -16.26
CA GLU A 180 54.12 -6.88 -14.90
C GLU A 180 53.09 -5.88 -14.35
N SER A 181 53.40 -4.58 -14.38
CA SER A 181 52.50 -3.54 -13.87
C SER A 181 51.16 -3.53 -14.62
N THR A 182 51.16 -3.74 -15.95
CA THR A 182 49.93 -3.81 -16.74
C THR A 182 49.07 -5.01 -16.34
N ALA A 183 49.70 -6.18 -16.12
CA ALA A 183 49.01 -7.39 -15.70
C ALA A 183 48.41 -7.25 -14.28
N GLU A 184 49.15 -6.63 -13.36
CA GLU A 184 48.65 -6.32 -12.01
C GLU A 184 47.46 -5.36 -12.05
N ILE A 185 47.54 -4.28 -12.83
CA ILE A 185 46.42 -3.32 -12.99
C ILE A 185 45.16 -4.03 -13.49
N GLN A 186 45.27 -4.90 -14.50
CA GLN A 186 44.12 -5.64 -15.04
C GLN A 186 43.52 -6.61 -14.02
N ASN A 187 44.37 -7.28 -13.23
CA ASN A 187 43.91 -8.15 -12.15
C ASN A 187 43.14 -7.37 -11.07
N GLU A 188 43.68 -6.23 -10.62
CA GLU A 188 43.02 -5.40 -9.60
C GLU A 188 41.73 -4.76 -10.13
N GLN A 189 41.68 -4.38 -11.41
CA GLN A 189 40.44 -3.94 -12.06
C GLN A 189 39.37 -5.03 -12.06
N ALA A 190 39.73 -6.27 -12.41
CA ALA A 190 38.79 -7.40 -12.41
C ALA A 190 38.25 -7.72 -11.01
N LYS A 191 39.11 -7.70 -9.99
CA LYS A 191 38.70 -7.87 -8.58
C LYS A 191 37.76 -6.76 -8.13
N THR A 192 38.06 -5.51 -8.48
CA THR A 192 37.21 -4.36 -8.16
C THR A 192 35.82 -4.51 -8.79
N GLN A 193 35.75 -4.91 -10.05
CA GLN A 193 34.49 -5.18 -10.74
C GLN A 193 33.70 -6.31 -10.10
N LEU A 194 34.37 -7.37 -9.65
CA LEU A 194 33.72 -8.46 -8.92
C LEU A 194 33.10 -7.97 -7.60
N ASN A 195 33.85 -7.19 -6.81
CA ASN A 195 33.36 -6.63 -5.56
C ASN A 195 32.15 -5.71 -5.76
N MET A 196 32.17 -4.85 -6.79
CA MET A 196 31.02 -4.00 -7.14
C MET A 196 29.80 -4.85 -7.51
N LEU A 197 29.99 -5.90 -8.31
CA LEU A 197 28.90 -6.78 -8.71
C LEU A 197 28.29 -7.55 -7.52
N GLU A 198 29.12 -7.99 -6.58
CA GLU A 198 28.63 -8.65 -5.35
C GLU A 198 27.77 -7.71 -4.50
N ASN A 199 28.16 -6.43 -4.42
CA ASN A 199 27.35 -5.41 -3.75
C ASN A 199 26.01 -5.19 -4.48
N ASP A 200 26.02 -5.06 -5.81
CA ASP A 200 24.80 -4.94 -6.61
C ASP A 200 23.87 -6.14 -6.42
N LEU A 201 24.43 -7.36 -6.39
CA LEU A 201 23.68 -8.59 -6.14
C LEU A 201 23.05 -8.60 -4.75
N ASN A 202 23.79 -8.16 -3.73
CA ASN A 202 23.28 -8.07 -2.36
C ASN A 202 22.15 -7.03 -2.25
N ILE A 203 22.29 -5.87 -2.90
CA ILE A 203 21.23 -4.85 -2.95
C ILE A 203 19.97 -5.41 -3.62
N ALA A 204 20.12 -6.09 -4.76
CA ALA A 204 18.99 -6.66 -5.48
C ALA A 204 18.28 -7.75 -4.63
N LYS A 205 19.04 -8.59 -3.92
CA LYS A 205 18.46 -9.58 -2.98
C LYS A 205 17.69 -8.92 -1.83
N LEU A 206 18.21 -7.82 -1.27
CA LEU A 206 17.50 -7.05 -0.25
C LEU A 206 16.23 -6.39 -0.79
N GLN A 207 16.25 -5.91 -2.04
CA GLN A 207 15.06 -5.41 -2.72
C GLN A 207 14.00 -6.51 -2.89
N LEU A 208 14.42 -7.72 -3.30
CA LEU A 208 13.51 -8.86 -3.39
C LEU A 208 12.94 -9.19 -2.01
N GLN A 209 13.78 -9.27 -0.99
CA GLN A 209 13.35 -9.52 0.39
C GLN A 209 12.32 -8.50 0.88
N LEU A 210 12.50 -7.21 0.55
CA LEU A 210 11.55 -6.14 0.85
C LEU A 210 10.21 -6.34 0.12
N LEU A 211 10.23 -6.68 -1.17
CA LEU A 211 9.02 -6.93 -1.95
C LEU A 211 8.23 -8.14 -1.44
N LEU A 212 8.94 -9.18 -1.03
CA LEU A 212 8.37 -10.39 -0.44
C LEU A 212 7.96 -10.18 1.03
N GLN A 213 8.39 -9.09 1.68
CA GLN A 213 8.15 -8.79 3.10
C GLN A 213 8.49 -9.97 4.02
N SER A 214 9.68 -10.53 3.82
CA SER A 214 10.16 -11.70 4.55
C SER A 214 11.49 -11.39 5.25
N GLU A 215 11.76 -12.02 6.39
CA GLU A 215 13.04 -11.92 7.08
C GLU A 215 14.11 -12.87 6.50
N GLU A 216 13.65 -13.90 5.79
CA GLU A 216 14.50 -14.88 5.12
C GLU A 216 15.22 -14.30 3.90
N LYS A 217 16.43 -14.80 3.65
CA LYS A 217 17.23 -14.45 2.47
C LYS A 217 16.95 -15.43 1.36
N PHE A 218 16.55 -14.92 0.20
CA PHE A 218 16.27 -15.76 -0.97
C PHE A 218 17.39 -15.75 -2.00
N GLN A 219 17.54 -16.90 -2.64
CA GLN A 219 18.41 -17.13 -3.77
C GLN A 219 17.53 -17.49 -4.98
N PRO A 220 17.23 -16.53 -5.87
CA PRO A 220 16.51 -16.81 -7.11
C PRO A 220 17.20 -17.89 -7.92
N ILE A 221 16.42 -18.86 -8.37
CA ILE A 221 16.83 -19.93 -9.28
C ILE A 221 15.84 -20.02 -10.45
N SER A 222 16.35 -20.39 -11.62
CA SER A 222 15.53 -20.67 -12.79
C SER A 222 16.25 -21.64 -13.71
N ASP A 223 15.52 -22.67 -14.16
CA ASP A 223 16.00 -23.61 -15.19
C ASP A 223 15.99 -22.97 -16.59
N LYS A 224 15.27 -21.85 -16.75
CA LYS A 224 15.11 -21.10 -18.01
C LYS A 224 15.25 -19.60 -17.74
N PRO A 225 16.47 -19.07 -17.60
CA PRO A 225 16.69 -17.66 -17.28
C PRO A 225 16.35 -16.71 -18.45
N ILE A 226 16.19 -17.23 -19.66
CA ILE A 226 15.88 -16.45 -20.87
C ILE A 226 14.37 -16.40 -21.08
N MET A 227 13.82 -15.19 -21.07
CA MET A 227 12.43 -14.94 -21.42
C MET A 227 12.31 -14.70 -22.94
N ASN A 228 11.58 -15.56 -23.65
CA ASN A 228 11.22 -15.32 -25.04
C ASN A 228 10.07 -14.31 -25.11
N ILE A 229 10.37 -13.09 -25.52
CA ILE A 229 9.39 -12.01 -25.62
C ILE A 229 8.81 -12.02 -27.04
N ASN A 230 7.54 -12.44 -27.18
CA ASN A 230 6.75 -12.20 -28.39
C ASN A 230 5.70 -11.14 -28.08
N LEU A 231 6.06 -9.86 -28.23
CA LEU A 231 5.17 -8.74 -27.97
C LEU A 231 4.33 -8.46 -29.22
N GLN A 232 3.06 -8.85 -29.17
CA GLN A 232 2.03 -8.32 -30.05
C GLN A 232 1.17 -7.36 -29.24
N VAL A 233 1.44 -6.06 -29.37
CA VAL A 233 0.61 -5.04 -28.71
C VAL A 233 -0.60 -4.77 -29.60
N SER A 234 -1.79 -5.06 -29.09
CA SER A 234 -3.05 -4.66 -29.73
C SER A 234 -3.64 -3.44 -29.04
N GLU A 235 -4.48 -2.69 -29.75
CA GLU A 235 -5.24 -1.57 -29.17
C GLU A 235 -6.13 -2.04 -28.00
N GLU A 236 -6.66 -3.26 -28.09
CA GLU A 236 -7.44 -3.89 -27.03
C GLU A 236 -6.60 -4.15 -25.76
N MET A 237 -5.34 -4.55 -25.90
CA MET A 237 -4.44 -4.70 -24.74
C MET A 237 -4.15 -3.36 -24.06
N VAL A 238 -4.04 -2.27 -24.82
CA VAL A 238 -3.87 -0.92 -24.25
C VAL A 238 -5.11 -0.53 -23.46
N GLN A 239 -6.31 -0.65 -24.03
CA GLN A 239 -7.56 -0.30 -23.33
C GLN A 239 -7.82 -1.17 -22.09
N GLN A 240 -7.33 -2.42 -22.09
CA GLN A 240 -7.42 -3.31 -20.94
C GLN A 240 -6.35 -3.07 -19.87
N HIS A 241 -5.43 -2.12 -20.07
CA HIS A 241 -4.37 -1.82 -19.11
C HIS A 241 -4.98 -1.39 -17.76
N PRO A 242 -4.60 -2.02 -16.62
CA PRO A 242 -5.21 -1.76 -15.32
C PRO A 242 -5.19 -0.29 -14.88
N GLU A 243 -4.14 0.45 -15.26
CA GLU A 243 -4.02 1.87 -14.94
C GLU A 243 -5.04 2.73 -15.69
N LEU A 244 -5.31 2.42 -16.97
CA LEU A 244 -6.33 3.13 -17.75
C LEU A 244 -7.74 2.79 -17.25
N GLN A 245 -7.99 1.52 -16.88
CA GLN A 245 -9.24 1.14 -16.23
C GLN A 245 -9.48 1.90 -14.92
N TYR A 246 -8.43 2.08 -14.10
CA TYR A 246 -8.50 2.85 -12.86
C TYR A 246 -8.80 4.33 -13.12
N LEU A 247 -8.07 4.97 -14.05
CA LEU A 247 -8.30 6.37 -14.42
C LEU A 247 -9.70 6.59 -14.99
N ASN A 248 -10.20 5.68 -15.82
CA ASN A 248 -11.57 5.75 -16.34
C ASN A 248 -12.61 5.64 -15.20
N GLN A 249 -12.37 4.76 -14.22
CA GLN A 249 -13.25 4.67 -13.06
C GLN A 249 -13.20 5.95 -12.19
N GLN A 250 -12.05 6.62 -12.12
CA GLN A 250 -11.92 7.91 -11.42
C GLN A 250 -12.76 9.02 -12.08
N ILE A 251 -12.88 9.02 -13.41
CA ILE A 251 -13.81 9.91 -14.13
C ILE A 251 -15.24 9.67 -13.65
N LYS A 252 -15.68 8.40 -13.62
CA LYS A 252 -17.04 8.03 -13.17
C LYS A 252 -17.33 8.42 -11.73
N ILE A 253 -16.34 8.33 -10.82
CA ILE A 253 -16.47 8.84 -9.45
C ILE A 253 -16.76 10.34 -9.47
N ASN A 254 -15.94 11.11 -10.19
CA ASN A 254 -16.07 12.57 -10.23
C ASN A 254 -17.37 13.02 -10.90
N GLU A 255 -17.85 12.28 -11.91
CA GLU A 255 -19.15 12.51 -12.52
C GLU A 255 -20.29 12.28 -11.52
N ALA A 256 -20.25 11.16 -10.79
CA ALA A 256 -21.24 10.83 -9.77
C ALA A 256 -21.23 11.86 -8.62
N GLU A 257 -20.05 12.29 -8.18
CA GLU A 257 -19.85 13.37 -7.19
C GLU A 257 -20.46 14.69 -7.68
N ALA A 258 -20.22 15.08 -8.93
CA ALA A 258 -20.81 16.28 -9.52
C ALA A 258 -22.36 16.21 -9.57
N GLN A 259 -22.93 15.04 -9.86
CA GLN A 259 -24.38 14.84 -9.81
C GLN A 259 -24.92 14.86 -8.38
N LEU A 260 -24.19 14.32 -7.41
CA LEU A 260 -24.54 14.40 -5.99
C LEU A 260 -24.57 15.87 -5.53
N GLU A 261 -23.52 16.65 -5.79
CA GLU A 261 -23.47 18.07 -5.43
C GLU A 261 -24.58 18.87 -6.10
N LYS A 262 -24.94 18.55 -7.35
CA LYS A 262 -26.09 19.15 -8.02
C LYS A 262 -27.41 18.78 -7.33
N SER A 263 -27.57 17.53 -6.90
CA SER A 263 -28.80 17.04 -6.26
C SER A 263 -29.08 17.68 -4.91
N LYS A 264 -28.05 18.14 -4.18
CA LYS A 264 -28.19 18.89 -2.91
C LYS A 264 -28.86 20.27 -3.08
N LEU A 265 -29.13 20.72 -4.31
CA LEU A 265 -29.95 21.89 -4.59
C LEU A 265 -31.46 21.60 -4.59
N LEU A 266 -31.84 20.32 -4.48
CA LEU A 266 -33.24 19.91 -4.35
C LEU A 266 -33.77 20.24 -2.94
N PRO A 267 -35.08 20.43 -2.77
CA PRO A 267 -35.65 20.72 -1.47
C PRO A 267 -35.52 19.57 -0.48
N ASP A 268 -35.43 19.90 0.81
CA ASP A 268 -35.60 18.92 1.89
C ASP A 268 -37.08 18.68 2.17
N LEU A 269 -37.40 17.53 2.76
CA LEU A 269 -38.73 17.16 3.23
C LEU A 269 -38.73 17.11 4.75
N LEU A 270 -39.79 17.61 5.38
CA LEU A 270 -40.00 17.59 6.82
C LEU A 270 -41.32 16.89 7.11
N ILE A 271 -41.30 15.94 8.04
CA ILE A 271 -42.49 15.41 8.68
C ILE A 271 -42.36 15.62 10.18
N GLY A 272 -43.42 16.11 10.81
CA GLY A 272 -43.44 16.41 12.23
C GLY A 272 -44.77 16.05 12.86
N TYR A 273 -44.71 15.71 14.14
CA TYR A 273 -45.87 15.52 14.98
C TYR A 273 -45.65 16.24 16.30
N THR A 274 -46.64 17.03 16.71
CA THR A 274 -46.62 17.80 17.95
C THR A 274 -47.86 17.47 18.75
N ASN A 275 -47.68 17.31 20.06
CA ASN A 275 -48.77 17.13 21.00
C ASN A 275 -48.56 18.08 22.19
N GLN A 276 -49.55 18.96 22.41
CA GLN A 276 -49.42 20.06 23.37
C GLN A 276 -50.68 20.23 24.22
N SER A 277 -50.52 20.70 25.45
CA SER A 277 -51.65 21.20 26.26
C SER A 277 -51.95 22.65 25.93
N MET A 278 -53.22 23.01 26.06
CA MET A 278 -53.68 24.41 26.07
C MET A 278 -54.67 24.55 27.23
N LYS A 279 -54.15 24.62 28.46
CA LYS A 279 -54.97 24.61 29.68
C LYS A 279 -55.94 25.80 29.76
N ASN A 280 -55.58 26.91 29.13
CA ASN A 280 -56.44 28.07 28.94
C ASN A 280 -57.70 27.77 28.10
N LEU A 281 -57.69 26.74 27.26
CA LEU A 281 -58.81 26.33 26.42
C LEU A 281 -59.58 25.18 27.07
N ASN A 282 -58.90 24.10 27.45
CA ASN A 282 -59.43 23.00 28.25
C ASN A 282 -58.29 22.11 28.81
N ASN A 283 -58.63 21.11 29.63
CA ASN A 283 -57.66 20.12 30.12
C ASN A 283 -57.29 19.02 29.09
N SER A 284 -57.63 19.19 27.81
CA SER A 284 -57.31 18.21 26.75
C SER A 284 -55.95 18.51 26.10
N ARG A 285 -55.45 17.53 25.34
CA ARG A 285 -54.21 17.66 24.55
C ARG A 285 -54.56 17.78 23.07
N PHE A 286 -53.83 18.63 22.36
CA PHE A 286 -54.01 18.94 20.95
C PHE A 286 -52.88 18.32 20.14
N ASN A 287 -53.24 17.67 19.04
CA ASN A 287 -52.29 17.01 18.14
C ASN A 287 -52.19 17.77 16.83
N ALA A 288 -50.97 17.94 16.31
CA ALA A 288 -50.73 18.56 15.02
C ALA A 288 -49.73 17.72 14.22
N VAL A 289 -50.07 17.43 12.97
CA VAL A 289 -49.14 16.85 12.00
C VAL A 289 -48.63 17.97 11.10
N GLN A 290 -47.32 18.05 10.94
CA GLN A 290 -46.66 19.01 10.06
C GLN A 290 -46.04 18.26 8.88
N VAL A 291 -46.28 18.75 7.67
CA VAL A 291 -45.51 18.38 6.47
C VAL A 291 -44.93 19.65 5.91
N GLY A 292 -43.62 19.65 5.65
CA GLY A 292 -42.89 20.83 5.16
C GLY A 292 -41.95 20.48 4.03
N VAL A 293 -41.64 21.49 3.21
CA VAL A 293 -40.64 21.41 2.15
C VAL A 293 -39.63 22.54 2.37
N GLY A 294 -38.37 22.18 2.60
CA GLY A 294 -37.27 23.11 2.80
C GLY A 294 -36.68 23.53 1.45
N ILE A 295 -37.05 24.71 0.96
CA ILE A 295 -36.53 25.23 -0.32
C ILE A 295 -35.21 25.98 -0.07
N PRO A 296 -34.09 25.57 -0.69
CA PRO A 296 -32.81 26.25 -0.48
C PRO A 296 -32.81 27.60 -1.22
N LEU A 297 -32.89 28.71 -0.48
CA LEU A 297 -32.87 30.07 -1.04
C LEU A 297 -31.43 30.56 -1.31
N PHE A 298 -30.51 30.28 -0.39
CA PHE A 298 -29.11 30.72 -0.47
C PHE A 298 -28.22 29.64 -1.10
N THR A 299 -28.34 29.45 -2.41
CA THR A 299 -27.68 28.34 -3.14
C THR A 299 -26.29 28.65 -3.70
N LYS A 300 -25.75 29.87 -3.52
CA LYS A 300 -24.49 30.29 -4.14
C LYS A 300 -23.32 29.35 -3.81
N GLY A 301 -23.19 28.94 -2.54
CA GLY A 301 -22.16 28.00 -2.10
C GLY A 301 -22.31 26.62 -2.73
N GLN A 302 -23.51 26.02 -2.64
CA GLN A 302 -23.78 24.70 -3.21
C GLN A 302 -23.60 24.65 -4.75
N ARG A 303 -23.97 25.73 -5.45
CA ARG A 303 -23.71 25.86 -6.90
C ARG A 303 -22.21 25.96 -7.22
N ALA A 304 -21.43 26.63 -6.37
CA ALA A 304 -19.99 26.70 -6.54
C ALA A 304 -19.34 25.32 -6.35
N LEU A 305 -19.77 24.54 -5.34
CA LEU A 305 -19.33 23.16 -5.13
C LEU A 305 -19.66 22.27 -6.34
N ALA A 306 -20.88 22.33 -6.86
CA ALA A 306 -21.27 21.56 -8.05
C ALA A 306 -20.44 21.93 -9.30
N LYS A 307 -20.10 23.21 -9.48
CA LYS A 307 -19.19 23.66 -10.56
C LYS A 307 -17.77 23.15 -10.35
N ALA A 308 -17.26 23.20 -9.12
CA ALA A 308 -15.93 22.69 -8.79
C ALA A 308 -15.83 21.18 -9.02
N ALA A 309 -16.84 20.41 -8.62
CA ALA A 309 -16.93 18.97 -8.88
C ALA A 309 -16.95 18.68 -10.40
N LYS A 310 -17.64 19.50 -11.20
CA LYS A 310 -17.60 19.36 -12.66
C LYS A 310 -16.20 19.65 -13.24
N ALA A 311 -15.47 20.63 -12.71
CA ALA A 311 -14.09 20.88 -13.13
C ALA A 311 -13.17 19.69 -12.80
N LYS A 312 -13.41 19.01 -11.68
CA LYS A 312 -12.70 17.78 -11.29
C LYS A 312 -12.89 16.63 -12.30
N VAL A 313 -14.05 16.55 -12.95
CA VAL A 313 -14.28 15.61 -14.08
C VAL A 313 -13.30 15.88 -15.21
N THR A 314 -13.21 17.14 -15.67
CA THR A 314 -12.30 17.54 -16.76
C THR A 314 -10.83 17.31 -16.42
N ILE A 315 -10.44 17.49 -15.15
CA ILE A 315 -9.08 17.13 -14.69
C ILE A 315 -8.82 15.64 -14.87
N SER A 316 -9.75 14.77 -14.48
CA SER A 316 -9.59 13.33 -14.62
C SER A 316 -9.68 12.83 -16.06
N GLU A 317 -10.50 13.47 -16.90
CA GLU A 317 -10.51 13.22 -18.36
C GLU A 317 -9.14 13.55 -18.97
N ASN A 318 -8.55 14.68 -18.60
CA ASN A 318 -7.21 15.04 -19.07
C ASN A 318 -6.13 14.08 -18.57
N GLN A 319 -6.22 13.62 -17.31
CA GLN A 319 -5.30 12.62 -16.78
C GLN A 319 -5.38 11.29 -17.53
N TYR A 320 -6.59 10.83 -17.87
CA TYR A 320 -6.82 9.65 -18.68
C TYR A 320 -6.19 9.80 -20.07
N GLN A 321 -6.52 10.88 -20.79
CA GLN A 321 -6.00 11.15 -22.14
C GLN A 321 -4.47 11.24 -22.18
N ARG A 322 -3.86 11.87 -21.16
CA ARG A 322 -2.39 11.97 -21.05
C ARG A 322 -1.70 10.61 -20.83
N LYS A 323 -2.43 9.62 -20.30
CA LYS A 323 -1.89 8.29 -20.03
C LYS A 323 -2.15 7.32 -21.19
N GLU A 324 -3.19 7.57 -21.97
CA GLU A 324 -3.57 6.80 -23.15
C GLU A 324 -2.61 7.02 -24.34
N ILE A 325 -2.05 8.23 -24.46
CA ILE A 325 -1.02 8.60 -25.46
C ILE A 325 0.36 8.12 -24.98
#